data_AF-A0A1V6ANI4-F1
#
_entry.id   AF-A0A1V6ANI4-F1
#
_cell.length_a   1.000
_cell.length_b   1.000
_cell.length_c   1.000
_cell.angle_alpha   90.00
_cell.angle_beta   90.00
_cell.angle_gamma   90.00
#
_symmetry.space_group_name_H-M   'P 1'
#
loop_
_entity.id
_entity.type
_entity.pdbx_description
1 polymer ?
#
loop_
_entity_poly.entity_id
_entity_poly.type
_entity_poly.pdbx_seq_one_letter_code
_entity_poly.pdbx_strand_id
1 'polypeptide(L)' 'MKKEKWYKFLYVVSGLLAVGFIIRLTVDYIQYNPMEASFPFYATILLRSVEFLLPALIVLIAVIILRKYQKKS' A
#
# COMPACT_ATOMS: atom_id res chain seq x y z
N MET A 1 -18.98 -15.89 -16.84
CA MET A 1 -18.22 -14.64 -16.61
C MET A 1 -16.79 -14.85 -17.09
N LYS A 2 -16.33 -14.06 -18.08
CA LYS A 2 -14.99 -14.18 -18.68
C LYS A 2 -13.92 -14.08 -17.58
N LYS A 3 -12.82 -14.83 -17.71
CA LYS A 3 -11.65 -14.83 -16.80
C LYS A 3 -10.88 -13.50 -16.95
N GLU A 4 -11.55 -12.38 -16.76
CA GLU A 4 -11.06 -11.04 -17.07
C GLU A 4 -10.12 -10.59 -15.97
N LYS A 5 -8.83 -10.53 -16.31
CA LYS A 5 -7.88 -9.50 -15.85
C LYS A 5 -7.85 -9.18 -14.35
N TRP A 6 -8.22 -10.10 -13.46
CA TRP A 6 -8.15 -9.92 -12.00
C TRP A 6 -6.76 -9.47 -11.53
N TYR A 7 -5.71 -10.01 -12.15
CA TYR A 7 -4.32 -9.59 -11.94
C TYR A 7 -4.05 -8.12 -12.30
N LYS A 8 -4.75 -7.59 -13.31
CA LYS A 8 -4.66 -6.19 -13.74
C LYS A 8 -5.37 -5.28 -12.74
N PHE A 9 -6.53 -5.70 -12.23
CA PHE A 9 -7.24 -4.99 -11.16
C PHE A 9 -6.39 -4.91 -9.88
N LEU A 10 -5.80 -6.03 -9.45
CA LEU A 10 -4.94 -6.06 -8.26
C LEU A 10 -3.66 -5.21 -8.43
N TYR A 11 -3.12 -5.11 -9.64
CA TYR A 11 -2.01 -4.19 -9.94
C TYR A 11 -2.42 -2.72 -9.81
N VAL A 12 -3.62 -2.37 -10.30
CA VAL A 12 -4.16 -1.01 -10.16
C VAL A 12 -4.40 -0.68 -8.68
N VAL A 13 -4.96 -1.62 -7.91
CA VAL A 13 -5.16 -1.46 -6.47
C VAL A 13 -3.82 -1.24 -5.75
N SER A 14 -2.81 -2.05 -6.06
CA SER A 14 -1.46 -1.88 -5.49
C SER A 14 -0.84 -0.52 -5.82
N GLY A 15 -0.99 -0.05 -7.07
CA GLY A 15 -0.55 1.29 -7.47
C GLY A 15 -1.29 2.41 -6.72
N LEU A 16 -2.60 2.28 -6.53
CA LEU A 16 -3.42 3.25 -5.80
C LEU A 16 -3.02 3.31 -4.32
N LEU A 17 -2.71 2.18 -3.69
CA LEU A 17 -2.19 2.10 -2.33
C LEU A 17 -0.83 2.80 -2.20
N ALA A 18 0.07 2.62 -3.17
CA ALA A 18 1.37 3.29 -3.17
C ALA A 18 1.23 4.82 -3.35
N VAL A 19 0.38 5.27 -4.26
CA VAL A 19 0.11 6.71 -4.48
C VAL A 19 -0.55 7.32 -3.25
N GLY A 20 -1.54 6.64 -2.67
CA GLY A 20 -2.20 7.07 -1.43
C GLY A 20 -1.23 7.21 -0.27
N PHE A 21 -0.28 6.28 -0.14
CA PHE A 21 0.79 6.35 0.86
C PHE A 21 1.67 7.59 0.67
N ILE A 22 2.12 7.86 -0.56
CA ILE A 22 2.97 9.03 -0.87
C ILE A 22 2.22 10.33 -0.52
N ILE A 23 0.98 10.49 -0.98
CA ILE A 23 0.19 11.70 -0.71
C ILE A 23 0.01 11.90 0.80
N ARG A 24 -0.37 10.84 1.53
CA ARG A 24 -0.58 10.92 2.99
C ARG A 24 0.72 11.29 3.70
N LEU A 25 1.84 10.69 3.29
CA LEU A 25 3.16 10.95 3.86
C LEU A 25 3.63 12.38 3.58
N THR A 26 3.36 12.93 2.40
CA THR A 26 3.64 14.34 2.08
C THR A 26 2.79 15.29 2.92
N VAL A 27 1.50 14.99 3.12
CA VAL A 27 0.61 15.80 3.98
C VAL A 27 1.08 15.75 5.44
N ASP A 28 1.41 14.56 5.95
CA ASP A 28 1.98 14.37 7.29
C ASP A 28 3.30 15.15 7.42
N TYR A 29 4.17 15.15 6.40
CA TYR A 29 5.42 15.92 6.40
C TYR A 29 5.20 17.44 6.45
N ILE A 30 4.26 17.96 5.65
CA ILE A 30 3.97 19.40 5.61
C ILE A 30 3.32 19.87 6.91
N GLN A 31 2.46 19.06 7.51
CA GLN A 31 1.81 19.37 8.80
C GLN A 31 2.72 19.10 10.00
N TYR A 32 3.82 18.37 9.83
CA TYR A 32 4.73 18.06 10.91
C TYR A 32 5.47 19.32 11.37
N ASN A 33 5.04 19.87 12.51
CA ASN A 33 5.74 20.93 13.21
C ASN A 33 6.62 20.33 14.34
N PRO A 34 7.95 20.27 14.19
CA PRO A 34 8.83 19.68 15.19
C PRO A 34 8.84 20.44 16.53
N MET A 35 8.38 21.69 16.56
CA MET A 35 8.28 22.50 17.78
C MET A 35 7.03 22.17 18.61
N GLU A 36 5.98 21.62 17.99
CA GLU A 36 4.72 21.28 18.67
C GLU A 36 4.47 19.77 18.76
N ALA A 37 5.13 18.97 17.93
CA ALA A 37 4.99 17.53 17.93
C ALA A 37 5.82 16.89 19.06
N SER A 38 5.14 16.36 20.10
CA SER A 38 5.78 15.53 21.13
C SER A 38 6.22 14.14 20.63
N PHE A 39 5.89 13.77 19.39
CA PHE A 39 6.14 12.45 18.83
C PHE A 39 7.03 12.56 17.58
N PRO A 40 8.10 11.75 17.47
CA PRO A 40 9.08 11.93 16.40
C PRO A 40 8.52 11.48 15.05
N PHE A 41 8.81 12.25 13.99
CA PHE A 41 8.31 12.03 12.64
C PHE A 41 8.52 10.61 12.09
N TYR A 42 9.63 9.96 12.44
CA TYR A 42 9.94 8.60 12.00
C TYR A 42 8.90 7.57 12.49
N ALA A 43 8.29 7.81 13.65
CA ALA A 43 7.31 6.91 14.23
C ALA A 43 5.95 7.06 13.52
N THR A 44 5.60 8.27 13.08
CA THR A 44 4.45 8.54 12.21
C THR A 44 4.62 7.90 10.84
N ILE A 45 5.82 7.98 10.26
CA ILE A 45 6.19 7.30 9.01
C ILE A 45 6.04 5.78 9.17
N LEU A 46 6.54 5.20 10.26
CA LEU A 46 6.42 3.76 10.53
C LEU A 46 4.97 3.32 10.62
N LEU A 47 4.14 4.05 11.37
CA LEU A 47 2.71 3.74 11.50
C LEU A 47 2.01 3.79 10.14
N ARG A 48 2.22 4.85 9.37
CA ARG A 48 1.67 4.99 8.01
C ARG A 48 2.19 3.91 7.06
N SER A 49 3.47 3.55 7.19
CA SER A 49 4.08 2.48 6.40
C SER A 49 3.38 1.17 6.68
N VAL A 50 3.16 0.83 7.94
CA VAL A 50 2.41 -0.38 8.32
C VAL A 50 0.97 -0.32 7.79
N GLU A 51 0.29 0.82 7.91
CA GLU A 51 -1.12 1.00 7.50
C GLU A 51 -1.34 0.85 5.98
N PHE A 52 -0.37 1.26 5.15
CA PHE A 52 -0.50 1.20 3.68
C PHE A 52 0.32 0.08 3.02
N LEU A 53 1.53 -0.22 3.52
CA LEU A 53 2.36 -1.28 2.95
C LEU A 53 1.87 -2.67 3.32
N LEU A 54 1.36 -2.92 4.54
CA LEU A 54 0.80 -4.25 4.88
C LEU A 54 -0.33 -4.66 3.94
N PRO A 55 -1.40 -3.85 3.74
CA PRO A 55 -2.46 -4.23 2.81
C PRO A 55 -1.95 -4.35 1.37
N ALA A 56 -0.99 -3.52 0.94
CA ALA A 56 -0.36 -3.67 -0.37
C ALA A 56 0.39 -5.00 -0.51
N LEU A 57 1.09 -5.44 0.54
CA LEU A 57 1.83 -6.71 0.59
C LEU A 57 0.86 -7.91 0.56
N ILE A 58 -0.24 -7.85 1.31
CA ILE A 58 -1.29 -8.88 1.30
C ILE A 58 -1.89 -9.02 -0.11
N VAL A 59 -2.21 -7.88 -0.76
CA VAL A 59 -2.72 -7.86 -2.14
C VAL A 59 -1.70 -8.46 -3.12
N LEU A 60 -0.41 -8.12 -2.99
CA LEU A 60 0.66 -8.69 -3.81
C LEU A 60 0.82 -10.20 -3.64
N ILE A 61 0.79 -10.68 -2.40
CA ILE A 61 0.88 -12.12 -2.10
C ILE A 61 -0.33 -12.86 -2.69
N ALA A 62 -1.54 -12.31 -2.54
CA ALA A 62 -2.76 -12.87 -3.12
C ALA A 62 -2.65 -13.00 -4.66
N VAL A 63 -2.12 -11.97 -5.34
CA VAL A 63 -1.84 -12.02 -6.79
C VAL A 63 -0.87 -13.14 -7.15
N ILE A 64 0.22 -13.28 -6.41
CA ILE A 64 1.26 -14.29 -6.67
C ILE A 64 0.68 -15.70 -6.52
N ILE A 65 -0.10 -15.94 -5.46
CA ILE A 65 -0.74 -17.23 -5.20
C ILE A 65 -1.77 -17.53 -6.30
N LEU A 66 -2.63 -16.58 -6.65
CA LEU A 66 -3.63 -16.74 -7.73
C LEU A 66 -2.96 -17.04 -9.07
N ARG A 67 -1.87 -16.35 -9.41
CA ARG A 67 -1.08 -16.64 -10.62
C ARG A 67 -0.48 -18.04 -10.61
N LYS A 68 0.07 -18.49 -9.48
CA LYS A 68 0.61 -19.85 -9.34
C LYS A 68 -0.48 -20.92 -9.52
N TYR A 69 -1.66 -20.69 -8.96
CA TYR A 69 -2.80 -21.59 -9.11
C TYR A 69 -3.32 -21.66 -10.56
N GLN A 70 -3.45 -20.52 -11.23
CA GLN A 70 -3.85 -20.47 -12.64
C GLN A 70 -2.87 -21.15 -13.60
N LYS A 71 -1.57 -21.20 -13.25
CA LYS A 71 -0.55 -21.84 -14.09
C LYS A 71 -0.44 -23.36 -13.87
N LYS A 72 -1.09 -23.89 -12.83
CA LYS A 72 -1.06 -25.32 -12.44
C LYS A 72 -2.34 -26.07 -12.86
N SER A 73 -3.38 -25.35 -13.29
CA SER A 73 -4.63 -25.88 -13.84
C SER A 73 -4.63 -25.77 -15.36
#